data_AF-A0A962SPA1-F1
#
_entry.id   AF-A0A962SPA1-F1
#
_cell.length_a   1.000
_cell.length_b   1.000
_cell.length_c   1.000
_cell.angle_alpha   90.00
_cell.angle_beta   90.00
_cell.angle_gamma   90.00
#
_symmetry.space_group_name_H-M   'P 1'
#
loop_
_entity.id
_entity.type
_entity.pdbx_description
1 polymer ?
#
loop_
_entity_poly.entity_id
_entity_poly.type
_entity_poly.pdbx_seq_one_letter_code
_entity_poly.pdbx_strand_id
1 'polypeptide(L)'
;MAESYELFGSAPRVTKHLARKWYLVTNQRNLFFMLAAGLIMPPAGFGKKYYQDTLACAPGWIVLFPDRAPREAVQFSVQERSHLLPCLLETDLASITGEIHVITAEGYLSRAHLPDELQGDEQALLVPAPLPITLITTILHRSKEERSACESDAKDFTNVPLESIKRSVSAKPFSGASAPWIAARGTALPQRQIPLGRVQAAGAVMAMLLHFGNLGQQSVAAARMAFDAESSAASSDVDPLLAYLPQWMWSTPPHPPEEVVQRLFWGTADKLVEWRSSGVAADPLDVILDHFAEMGAELDERMNSTLSKLTRDLTNLAGIADRTATELFERHPKPFSRAMLLLFLRESCAELL
;
A
#
# COMPACT_ATOMS: atom_id res chain seq x y z
N MET A 1 39.19 -29.33 -10.62
CA MET A 1 37.81 -28.96 -10.95
C MET A 1 37.55 -27.65 -10.23
N ALA A 2 37.46 -26.55 -10.97
CA ALA A 2 37.31 -25.22 -10.41
C ALA A 2 35.83 -24.92 -10.20
N GLU A 3 35.44 -24.68 -8.94
CA GLU A 3 34.13 -24.13 -8.60
C GLU A 3 34.14 -22.63 -8.87
N SER A 4 33.28 -22.21 -9.81
CA SER A 4 33.00 -20.81 -10.12
C SER A 4 32.07 -20.25 -9.05
N TYR A 5 32.61 -19.46 -8.13
CA TYR A 5 31.81 -18.57 -7.29
C TYR A 5 31.32 -17.40 -8.16
N GLU A 6 30.04 -17.43 -8.54
CA GLU A 6 29.38 -16.30 -9.20
C GLU A 6 29.14 -15.18 -8.17
N LEU A 7 30.02 -14.16 -8.21
CA LEU A 7 30.04 -13.01 -7.31
C LEU A 7 28.90 -12.00 -7.55
N PHE A 8 28.11 -12.20 -8.60
CA PHE A 8 26.96 -11.38 -8.98
C PHE A 8 25.80 -12.33 -9.21
N GLY A 9 24.71 -12.17 -8.45
CA GLY A 9 23.60 -13.10 -8.36
C GLY A 9 23.16 -13.71 -9.69
N SER A 10 22.75 -14.98 -9.63
CA SER A 10 22.17 -15.70 -10.75
C SER A 10 21.09 -14.86 -11.42
N ALA A 11 21.16 -14.74 -12.76
CA ALA A 11 20.09 -14.14 -13.55
C ALA A 11 18.74 -14.79 -13.15
N PRO A 12 17.63 -14.02 -13.09
CA PRO A 12 16.35 -14.58 -12.69
C PRO A 12 16.05 -15.80 -13.56
N ARG A 13 15.81 -16.96 -12.93
CA ARG A 13 15.36 -18.17 -13.62
C ARG A 13 13.96 -17.90 -14.14
N VAL A 14 13.87 -17.36 -15.35
CA VAL A 14 12.59 -17.24 -16.06
C VAL A 14 12.19 -18.66 -16.49
N THR A 15 11.27 -19.26 -15.76
CA THR A 15 10.67 -20.53 -16.18
C THR A 15 9.89 -20.29 -17.48
N LYS A 16 9.93 -21.25 -18.40
CA LYS A 16 9.31 -21.12 -19.74
C LYS A 16 7.82 -20.75 -19.69
N HIS A 17 7.15 -21.06 -18.58
CA HIS A 17 5.73 -20.82 -18.34
C HIS A 17 5.43 -19.37 -17.89
N LEU A 18 6.39 -18.71 -17.23
CA LEU A 18 6.34 -17.28 -16.94
C LEU A 18 6.57 -16.39 -18.17
N ALA A 19 7.08 -16.96 -19.27
CA ALA A 19 7.26 -16.23 -20.54
C ALA A 19 5.94 -15.84 -21.24
N ARG A 20 4.79 -16.33 -20.74
CA ARG A 20 3.46 -15.89 -21.19
C ARG A 20 3.20 -14.46 -20.74
N LYS A 21 2.34 -13.76 -21.48
CA LYS A 21 1.89 -12.42 -21.06
C LYS A 21 0.74 -12.55 -20.09
N TRP A 22 0.83 -11.88 -18.95
CA TRP A 22 -0.22 -11.88 -17.93
C TRP A 22 -0.91 -10.52 -17.88
N TYR A 23 -2.23 -10.52 -17.94
CA TYR A 23 -3.03 -9.30 -18.01
C TYR A 23 -3.99 -9.16 -16.84
N LEU A 24 -3.91 -8.04 -16.13
CA LEU A 24 -5.00 -7.57 -15.29
C LEU A 24 -6.05 -6.87 -16.18
N VAL A 25 -7.32 -7.16 -15.95
CA VAL A 25 -8.45 -6.54 -16.65
C VAL A 25 -9.12 -5.52 -15.74
N THR A 26 -9.12 -4.25 -16.14
CA THR A 26 -9.66 -3.13 -15.37
C THR A 26 -10.29 -2.09 -16.29
N ASN A 27 -10.71 -0.95 -15.75
CA ASN A 27 -11.13 0.24 -16.48
C ASN A 27 -10.19 1.41 -16.22
N GLN A 28 -10.28 2.45 -17.07
CA GLN A 28 -9.41 3.61 -16.99
C GLN A 28 -9.51 4.37 -15.66
N ARG A 29 -10.69 4.41 -15.02
CA ARG A 29 -10.87 5.14 -13.75
C ARG A 29 -10.16 4.43 -12.60
N ASN A 30 -10.31 3.12 -12.48
CA ASN A 30 -9.55 2.33 -11.51
C ASN A 30 -8.05 2.35 -11.81
N LEU A 31 -7.64 2.30 -13.08
CA LEU A 31 -6.25 2.47 -13.48
C LEU A 31 -5.66 3.77 -12.92
N PHE A 32 -6.34 4.91 -13.05
CA PHE A 32 -5.85 6.18 -12.51
C PHE A 32 -5.67 6.13 -11.00
N PHE A 33 -6.62 5.53 -10.27
CA PHE A 33 -6.46 5.32 -8.83
C PHE A 33 -5.26 4.45 -8.48
N MET A 34 -5.05 3.34 -9.19
CA MET A 34 -3.91 2.45 -8.96
C MET A 34 -2.58 3.16 -9.23
N LEU A 35 -2.48 3.89 -10.34
CA LEU A 35 -1.29 4.66 -10.69
C LEU A 35 -1.01 5.78 -9.69
N ALA A 36 -2.06 6.50 -9.27
CA ALA A 36 -1.96 7.54 -8.25
C ALA A 36 -1.54 6.99 -6.87
N ALA A 37 -1.99 5.78 -6.52
CA ALA A 37 -1.65 5.13 -5.27
C ALA A 37 -0.27 4.44 -5.31
N GLY A 38 0.33 4.25 -6.49
CA GLY A 38 1.54 3.45 -6.63
C GLY A 38 1.32 1.93 -6.46
N LEU A 39 0.07 1.48 -6.34
CA LEU A 39 -0.29 0.10 -6.03
C LEU A 39 -1.46 -0.39 -6.90
N ILE A 40 -1.33 -1.61 -7.41
CA ILE A 40 -2.45 -2.45 -7.84
C ILE A 40 -3.09 -3.01 -6.56
N MET A 41 -4.16 -2.38 -6.11
CA MET A 41 -4.79 -2.64 -4.81
C MET A 41 -6.09 -3.44 -4.96
N PRO A 42 -6.54 -4.20 -3.93
CA PRO A 42 -7.87 -4.81 -3.94
C PRO A 42 -8.97 -3.73 -3.83
N PRO A 43 -10.25 -4.06 -4.09
CA PRO A 43 -11.35 -3.08 -4.08
C PRO A 43 -11.45 -2.23 -2.81
N ALA A 44 -11.15 -2.81 -1.65
CA ALA A 44 -11.12 -2.11 -0.36
C ALA A 44 -10.15 -0.91 -0.34
N GLY A 45 -9.13 -0.91 -1.19
CA GLY A 45 -8.13 0.15 -1.27
C GLY A 45 -8.60 1.44 -1.94
N PHE A 46 -9.65 1.35 -2.76
CA PHE A 46 -10.20 2.49 -3.50
C PHE A 46 -11.20 3.32 -2.68
N GLY A 47 -11.56 2.85 -1.47
CA GLY A 47 -12.59 3.46 -0.64
C GLY A 47 -13.93 3.53 -1.38
N LYS A 48 -14.55 4.72 -1.38
CA LYS A 48 -15.87 4.94 -2.01
C LYS A 48 -15.81 5.24 -3.52
N LYS A 49 -14.61 5.21 -4.14
CA LYS A 49 -14.39 5.63 -5.52
C LYS A 49 -14.12 4.46 -6.49
N TYR A 50 -14.30 3.24 -6.02
CA TYR A 50 -14.11 2.03 -6.81
C TYR A 50 -15.20 1.90 -7.88
N TYR A 51 -14.79 1.65 -9.12
CA TYR A 51 -15.68 1.13 -10.16
C TYR A 51 -15.53 -0.38 -10.27
N GLN A 52 -16.58 -1.10 -10.58
CA GLN A 52 -16.55 -2.55 -10.70
C GLN A 52 -15.59 -3.01 -11.81
N ASP A 53 -14.63 -3.87 -11.43
CA ASP A 53 -13.81 -4.65 -12.36
C ASP A 53 -13.48 -6.05 -11.80
N THR A 54 -12.58 -6.78 -12.48
CA THR A 54 -12.23 -8.16 -12.11
C THR A 54 -11.69 -8.34 -10.68
N LEU A 55 -11.18 -7.28 -10.04
CA LEU A 55 -10.76 -7.30 -8.65
C LEU A 55 -11.93 -7.50 -7.69
N ALA A 56 -13.16 -7.14 -8.09
CA ALA A 56 -14.38 -7.37 -7.31
C ALA A 56 -14.72 -8.86 -7.20
N CYS A 57 -14.24 -9.68 -8.13
CA CYS A 57 -14.56 -11.11 -8.18
C CYS A 57 -13.67 -11.95 -7.28
N ALA A 58 -12.53 -11.40 -6.85
CA ALA A 58 -11.58 -12.05 -5.98
C ALA A 58 -11.04 -11.08 -4.93
N PRO A 59 -11.85 -10.69 -3.92
CA PRO A 59 -11.41 -9.74 -2.90
C PRO A 59 -10.11 -10.21 -2.23
N GLY A 60 -9.08 -9.34 -2.25
CA GLY A 60 -7.74 -9.62 -1.73
C GLY A 60 -6.74 -10.22 -2.72
N TRP A 61 -7.19 -10.52 -3.94
CA TRP A 61 -6.38 -11.13 -4.98
C TRP A 61 -6.38 -10.28 -6.24
N ILE A 62 -5.24 -10.21 -6.92
CA ILE A 62 -5.09 -9.65 -8.26
C ILE A 62 -5.26 -10.79 -9.25
N VAL A 63 -6.31 -10.71 -10.07
CA VAL A 63 -6.62 -11.73 -11.08
C VAL A 63 -5.88 -11.41 -12.37
N LEU A 64 -5.04 -12.34 -12.83
CA LEU A 64 -4.25 -12.21 -14.05
C LEU A 64 -4.63 -13.28 -15.06
N PHE A 65 -4.93 -12.88 -16.29
CA PHE A 65 -5.29 -13.78 -17.38
C PHE A 65 -4.12 -13.92 -18.35
N PRO A 66 -3.84 -15.14 -18.84
CA PRO A 66 -2.73 -15.33 -19.75
C PRO A 66 -3.13 -15.06 -21.21
N ASP A 67 -2.25 -14.39 -21.94
CA ASP A 67 -2.26 -14.13 -23.39
C ASP A 67 -3.45 -13.32 -23.95
N ARG A 68 -4.68 -13.59 -23.51
CA ARG A 68 -5.90 -12.87 -23.85
C ARG A 68 -6.88 -12.89 -22.68
N ALA A 69 -7.47 -11.74 -22.40
CA ALA A 69 -8.54 -11.62 -21.42
C ALA A 69 -9.85 -12.24 -21.93
N PRO A 70 -10.58 -13.01 -21.09
CA PRO A 70 -11.93 -13.46 -21.41
C PRO A 70 -12.84 -12.27 -21.76
N ARG A 71 -13.70 -12.44 -22.77
CA ARG A 71 -14.56 -11.36 -23.26
C ARG A 71 -15.49 -10.84 -22.16
N GLU A 72 -15.99 -11.75 -21.34
CA GLU A 72 -16.88 -11.49 -20.22
C GLU A 72 -16.17 -10.69 -19.11
N ALA A 73 -14.87 -10.96 -18.87
CA ALA A 73 -14.08 -10.19 -17.91
C ALA A 73 -13.89 -8.74 -18.36
N VAL A 74 -13.62 -8.54 -19.66
CA VAL A 74 -13.53 -7.20 -20.27
C VAL A 74 -14.87 -6.47 -20.16
N GLN A 75 -15.98 -7.12 -20.51
CA GLN A 75 -17.32 -6.52 -20.40
C GLN A 75 -17.67 -6.17 -18.94
N PHE A 76 -17.37 -7.07 -18.01
CA PHE A 76 -17.59 -6.86 -16.59
C PHE A 76 -16.86 -5.63 -16.04
N SER A 77 -15.66 -5.34 -16.54
CA SER A 77 -14.86 -4.19 -16.10
C SER A 77 -15.43 -2.81 -16.46
N VAL A 78 -16.40 -2.77 -17.36
CA VAL A 78 -16.98 -1.51 -17.86
C VAL A 78 -18.51 -1.47 -17.76
N GLN A 79 -19.15 -2.54 -17.30
CA GLN A 79 -20.62 -2.65 -17.32
C GLN A 79 -21.32 -1.70 -16.35
N GLU A 80 -20.63 -1.24 -15.29
CA GLU A 80 -21.24 -0.38 -14.28
C GLU A 80 -21.66 0.98 -14.86
N ARG A 81 -20.85 1.55 -15.76
CA ARG A 81 -21.06 2.89 -16.34
C ARG A 81 -20.62 2.94 -17.80
N SER A 82 -21.46 3.53 -18.64
CA SER A 82 -21.24 3.61 -20.10
C SER A 82 -19.99 4.38 -20.54
N HIS A 83 -19.45 5.27 -19.71
CA HIS A 83 -18.25 6.05 -20.00
C HIS A 83 -16.94 5.34 -19.62
N LEU A 84 -17.01 4.13 -19.06
CA LEU A 84 -15.82 3.34 -18.74
C LEU A 84 -15.23 2.73 -20.00
N LEU A 85 -13.91 2.82 -20.09
CA LEU A 85 -13.07 2.30 -21.17
C LEU A 85 -12.24 1.14 -20.59
N PRO A 86 -12.27 -0.05 -21.21
CA PRO A 86 -11.53 -1.18 -20.70
C PRO A 86 -10.03 -0.97 -20.91
N CYS A 87 -9.24 -1.36 -19.93
CA CYS A 87 -7.79 -1.35 -19.97
C CYS A 87 -7.26 -2.73 -19.61
N LEU A 88 -6.25 -3.21 -20.33
CA LEU A 88 -5.47 -4.39 -19.92
C LEU A 88 -4.09 -3.93 -19.46
N LEU A 89 -3.66 -4.38 -18.28
CA LEU A 89 -2.34 -4.09 -17.75
C LEU A 89 -1.49 -5.33 -17.90
N GLU A 90 -0.47 -5.26 -18.76
CA GLU A 90 0.54 -6.32 -18.91
C GLU A 90 1.47 -6.28 -17.70
N THR A 91 1.45 -7.34 -16.90
CA THR A 91 2.16 -7.44 -15.63
C THR A 91 3.37 -8.37 -15.77
N ASP A 92 4.53 -7.90 -15.36
CA ASP A 92 5.73 -8.73 -15.20
C ASP A 92 5.70 -9.42 -13.83
N LEU A 93 5.82 -10.75 -13.84
CA LEU A 93 5.81 -11.58 -12.64
C LEU A 93 7.19 -12.17 -12.34
N ALA A 94 8.23 -11.85 -13.13
CA ALA A 94 9.56 -12.45 -12.99
C ALA A 94 10.20 -12.17 -11.63
N SER A 95 9.85 -11.05 -10.98
CA SER A 95 10.35 -10.68 -9.65
C SER A 95 9.44 -11.10 -8.51
N ILE A 96 8.31 -11.77 -8.78
CA ILE A 96 7.40 -12.25 -7.73
C ILE A 96 7.76 -13.69 -7.37
N THR A 97 7.95 -13.93 -6.08
CA THR A 97 8.11 -15.25 -5.49
C THR A 97 7.05 -15.46 -4.40
N GLY A 98 6.60 -16.71 -4.22
CA GLY A 98 5.64 -17.04 -3.17
C GLY A 98 4.44 -17.85 -3.62
N GLU A 99 3.59 -18.19 -2.65
CA GLU A 99 2.35 -18.94 -2.88
C GLU A 99 1.29 -18.06 -3.56
N ILE A 100 0.68 -18.61 -4.61
CA ILE A 100 -0.46 -18.06 -5.33
C ILE A 100 -1.57 -19.11 -5.44
N HIS A 101 -2.75 -18.68 -5.87
CA HIS A 101 -3.73 -19.62 -6.42
C HIS A 101 -3.77 -19.56 -7.93
N VAL A 102 -4.12 -20.69 -8.54
CA VAL A 102 -4.30 -20.82 -9.99
C VAL A 102 -5.67 -21.42 -10.27
N ILE A 103 -6.24 -21.05 -11.41
CA ILE A 103 -7.44 -21.69 -11.95
C ILE A 103 -7.00 -22.54 -13.12
N THR A 104 -7.18 -23.86 -13.00
CA THR A 104 -6.78 -24.83 -14.03
C THR A 104 -7.67 -24.74 -15.27
N ALA A 105 -7.31 -25.47 -16.33
CA ALA A 105 -8.12 -25.59 -17.54
C ALA A 105 -9.55 -26.12 -17.25
N GLU A 106 -9.69 -26.99 -16.26
CA GLU A 106 -10.97 -27.55 -15.81
C GLU A 106 -11.75 -26.57 -14.93
N GLY A 107 -11.11 -25.50 -14.44
CA GLY A 107 -11.72 -24.49 -13.57
C GLY A 107 -11.55 -24.72 -12.09
N TYR A 108 -10.74 -25.69 -11.69
CA TYR A 108 -10.49 -25.95 -10.28
C TYR A 108 -9.50 -24.93 -9.73
N LEU A 109 -9.70 -24.59 -8.47
CA LEU A 109 -8.74 -23.78 -7.72
C LEU A 109 -7.63 -24.70 -7.20
N SER A 110 -6.38 -24.41 -7.56
CA SER A 110 -5.20 -25.07 -7.02
C SER A 110 -4.26 -24.04 -6.39
N ARG A 111 -3.34 -24.51 -5.54
CA ARG A 111 -2.19 -23.73 -5.08
C ARG A 111 -1.02 -23.95 -6.03
N ALA A 112 -0.19 -22.93 -6.17
CA ALA A 112 1.08 -23.02 -6.87
C ALA A 112 2.09 -22.04 -6.24
N HIS A 113 3.37 -22.28 -6.43
CA HIS A 113 4.46 -21.38 -6.08
C HIS A 113 5.05 -20.72 -7.32
N LEU A 114 5.16 -19.39 -7.34
CA LEU A 114 5.93 -18.68 -8.36
C LEU A 114 7.42 -18.68 -8.00
N PRO A 115 8.35 -18.87 -8.96
CA PRO A 115 8.12 -19.03 -10.41
C PRO A 115 7.95 -20.49 -10.90
N ASP A 116 8.05 -21.48 -10.01
CA ASP A 116 8.43 -22.85 -10.38
C ASP A 116 7.26 -23.80 -10.69
N GLU A 117 6.06 -23.58 -10.14
CA GLU A 117 4.96 -24.56 -10.18
C GLU A 117 3.88 -24.28 -11.24
N LEU A 118 4.15 -23.41 -12.22
CA LEU A 118 3.23 -23.18 -13.34
C LEU A 118 3.35 -24.29 -14.40
N GLN A 119 2.22 -24.87 -14.77
CA GLN A 119 2.07 -25.90 -15.81
C GLN A 119 1.83 -25.32 -17.21
N GLY A 120 1.40 -24.06 -17.30
CA GLY A 120 1.21 -23.33 -18.56
C GLY A 120 -0.16 -23.50 -19.22
N ASP A 121 -1.08 -24.23 -18.61
CA ASP A 121 -2.47 -24.40 -19.04
C ASP A 121 -3.46 -23.64 -18.13
N GLU A 122 -2.95 -22.80 -17.22
CA GLU A 122 -3.75 -22.02 -16.30
C GLU A 122 -4.65 -21.05 -17.08
N GLN A 123 -5.87 -20.89 -16.60
CA GLN A 123 -6.83 -19.91 -17.12
C GLN A 123 -6.70 -18.55 -16.44
N ALA A 124 -6.27 -18.55 -15.18
CA ALA A 124 -5.98 -17.34 -14.43
C ALA A 124 -5.03 -17.63 -13.26
N LEU A 125 -4.25 -16.61 -12.87
CA LEU A 125 -3.54 -16.57 -11.60
C LEU A 125 -4.28 -15.63 -10.65
N LEU A 126 -4.24 -15.97 -9.37
CA LEU A 126 -4.67 -15.12 -8.27
C LEU A 126 -3.42 -14.82 -7.43
N VAL A 127 -2.85 -13.65 -7.68
CA VAL A 127 -1.68 -13.17 -6.94
C VAL A 127 -2.16 -12.38 -5.72
N PRO A 128 -1.58 -12.57 -4.53
CA PRO A 128 -1.92 -11.76 -3.37
C PRO A 128 -1.82 -10.25 -3.68
N ALA A 129 -2.90 -9.51 -3.45
CA ALA A 129 -2.85 -8.05 -3.48
C ALA A 129 -2.22 -7.51 -2.18
N PRO A 130 -1.79 -6.24 -2.11
CA PRO A 130 -1.54 -5.35 -3.25
C PRO A 130 -0.23 -5.71 -3.97
N LEU A 131 -0.10 -5.26 -5.22
CA LEU A 131 1.15 -5.35 -5.99
C LEU A 131 1.66 -3.93 -6.35
N PRO A 132 2.97 -3.69 -6.45
CA PRO A 132 3.47 -2.39 -6.88
C PRO A 132 3.18 -2.14 -8.37
N ILE A 133 2.87 -0.90 -8.74
CA ILE A 133 2.61 -0.54 -10.15
C ILE A 133 3.85 -0.68 -11.05
N THR A 134 5.04 -0.81 -10.46
CA THR A 134 6.28 -1.05 -11.19
C THR A 134 6.28 -2.38 -11.94
N LEU A 135 5.38 -3.31 -11.58
CA LEU A 135 5.16 -4.55 -12.32
C LEU A 135 4.35 -4.34 -13.61
N ILE A 136 3.69 -3.19 -13.77
CA ILE A 136 2.97 -2.87 -15.00
C ILE A 136 3.98 -2.46 -16.06
N THR A 137 4.19 -3.33 -17.05
CA THR A 137 5.10 -3.06 -18.16
C THR A 137 4.43 -2.29 -19.27
N THR A 138 3.15 -2.57 -19.55
CA THR A 138 2.40 -1.96 -20.66
C THR A 138 0.92 -1.80 -20.31
N ILE A 139 0.36 -0.63 -20.59
CA ILE A 139 -1.08 -0.40 -20.62
C ILE A 139 -1.58 -0.57 -22.05
N LEU A 140 -2.52 -1.48 -22.25
CA LEU A 140 -3.11 -1.82 -23.55
C LEU A 140 -4.49 -1.18 -23.67
N HIS A 141 -4.77 -0.67 -24.87
CA HIS A 141 -6.07 -0.14 -25.30
C HIS A 141 -6.54 -0.87 -26.57
N ARG A 142 -7.86 -0.97 -26.80
CA ARG A 142 -8.38 -1.69 -27.99
C ARG A 142 -8.14 -0.89 -29.26
N SER A 143 -8.26 0.43 -29.17
CA SER A 143 -8.15 1.34 -30.31
C SER A 143 -7.32 2.58 -29.98
N LYS A 144 -6.99 3.35 -31.01
CA LYS A 144 -6.27 4.63 -30.84
C LYS A 144 -7.15 5.66 -30.14
N GLU A 145 -8.45 5.64 -30.44
CA GLU A 145 -9.46 6.53 -29.88
C GLU A 145 -9.59 6.31 -28.37
N GLU A 146 -9.68 5.06 -27.91
CA GLU A 146 -9.72 4.74 -26.48
C GLU A 146 -8.45 5.15 -25.75
N ARG A 147 -7.28 4.94 -26.39
CA ARG A 147 -6.01 5.40 -25.84
C ARG A 147 -6.00 6.92 -25.68
N SER A 148 -6.35 7.66 -26.71
CA SER A 148 -6.37 9.14 -26.66
C SER A 148 -7.39 9.67 -25.66
N ALA A 149 -8.56 9.02 -25.53
CA ALA A 149 -9.54 9.38 -24.51
C ALA A 149 -9.00 9.12 -23.10
N CYS A 150 -8.37 7.98 -22.86
CA CYS A 150 -7.72 7.67 -21.58
C CYS A 150 -6.58 8.66 -21.25
N GLU A 151 -5.73 8.99 -22.22
CA GLU A 151 -4.67 10.00 -22.07
C GLU A 151 -5.23 11.41 -21.80
N SER A 152 -6.38 11.75 -22.40
CA SER A 152 -7.06 13.02 -22.13
C SER A 152 -7.62 13.05 -20.71
N ASP A 153 -8.35 12.02 -20.29
CA ASP A 153 -8.93 11.93 -18.94
C ASP A 153 -7.84 11.94 -17.85
N ALA A 154 -6.67 11.35 -18.12
CA ALA A 154 -5.57 11.30 -17.16
C ALA A 154 -5.00 12.69 -16.83
N LYS A 155 -5.11 13.67 -17.75
CA LYS A 155 -4.61 15.04 -17.53
C LYS A 155 -5.35 15.79 -16.44
N ASP A 156 -6.56 15.36 -16.09
CA ASP A 156 -7.33 15.92 -14.99
C ASP A 156 -6.75 15.54 -13.61
N PHE A 157 -5.73 14.67 -13.56
CA PHE A 157 -5.12 14.17 -12.34
C PHE A 157 -3.61 14.40 -12.31
N THR A 158 -3.15 15.32 -11.46
CA THR A 158 -1.73 15.69 -11.32
C THR A 158 -0.83 14.52 -10.90
N ASN A 159 -1.36 13.54 -10.18
CA ASN A 159 -0.61 12.45 -9.57
C ASN A 159 -0.71 11.12 -10.34
N VAL A 160 -1.18 11.11 -11.59
CA VAL A 160 -1.26 9.90 -12.41
C VAL A 160 -0.05 9.84 -13.36
N PRO A 161 0.99 9.02 -13.06
CA PRO A 161 2.20 8.95 -13.88
C PRO A 161 2.01 8.11 -15.15
N LEU A 162 1.01 8.43 -15.97
CA LEU A 162 0.69 7.65 -17.17
C LEU A 162 1.85 7.64 -18.18
N GLU A 163 2.68 8.68 -18.17
CA GLU A 163 3.82 8.82 -19.08
C GLU A 163 5.02 7.94 -18.76
N SER A 164 5.16 7.49 -17.52
CA SER A 164 6.25 6.59 -17.12
C SER A 164 6.01 5.14 -17.53
N ILE A 165 4.81 4.81 -18.00
CA ILE A 165 4.42 3.45 -18.38
C ILE A 165 4.17 3.39 -19.90
N LYS A 166 4.66 2.33 -20.54
CA LYS A 166 4.45 2.11 -21.96
C LYS A 166 2.96 1.96 -22.24
N ARG A 167 2.47 2.65 -23.27
CA ARG A 167 1.08 2.55 -23.75
C ARG A 167 1.05 2.00 -25.16
N SER A 168 0.17 1.04 -25.42
CA SER A 168 0.06 0.43 -26.74
C SER A 168 -1.38 0.16 -27.14
N VAL A 169 -1.61 0.08 -28.45
CA VAL A 169 -2.92 -0.21 -29.03
C VAL A 169 -2.87 -1.62 -29.61
N SER A 170 -3.70 -2.52 -29.08
CA SER A 170 -3.80 -3.89 -29.56
C SER A 170 -5.16 -4.47 -29.18
N ALA A 171 -5.99 -4.80 -30.18
CA ALA A 171 -7.31 -5.38 -29.94
C ALA A 171 -7.26 -6.89 -29.58
N LYS A 172 -6.22 -7.61 -30.03
CA LYS A 172 -6.12 -9.07 -29.91
C LYS A 172 -6.14 -9.58 -28.44
N PRO A 173 -5.47 -8.94 -27.48
CA PRO A 173 -5.56 -9.33 -26.07
C PRO A 173 -6.97 -9.18 -25.47
N PHE A 174 -7.83 -8.34 -26.04
CA PHE A 174 -9.21 -8.14 -25.56
C PHE A 174 -10.22 -9.13 -26.17
N SER A 175 -9.79 -9.94 -27.14
CA SER A 175 -10.65 -10.85 -27.88
C SER A 175 -10.44 -12.31 -27.45
N GLY A 176 -10.33 -12.57 -26.14
CA GLY A 176 -10.32 -13.93 -25.61
C GLY A 176 -11.61 -14.68 -25.93
N ALA A 177 -11.55 -16.00 -25.80
CA ALA A 177 -12.73 -16.85 -25.97
C ALA A 177 -13.81 -16.48 -24.95
N SER A 178 -15.06 -16.68 -25.34
CA SER A 178 -16.19 -16.64 -24.41
C SER A 178 -16.07 -17.88 -23.52
N ALA A 179 -15.80 -17.68 -22.24
CA ALA A 179 -15.63 -18.75 -21.29
C ALA A 179 -16.11 -18.30 -19.90
N PRO A 180 -16.68 -19.22 -19.09
CA PRO A 180 -16.95 -18.91 -17.70
C PRO A 180 -15.62 -18.53 -17.04
N TRP A 181 -15.51 -17.29 -16.59
CA TRP A 181 -14.40 -16.80 -15.79
C TRP A 181 -14.82 -16.76 -14.32
N ILE A 182 -13.92 -16.42 -13.39
CA ILE A 182 -14.07 -16.57 -11.93
C ILE A 182 -15.49 -16.23 -11.42
N ALA A 183 -16.01 -15.07 -11.82
CA ALA A 183 -17.33 -14.59 -11.40
C ALA A 183 -18.49 -15.53 -11.79
N ALA A 184 -18.39 -16.17 -12.95
CA ALA A 184 -19.43 -17.04 -13.49
C ALA A 184 -19.39 -18.48 -12.93
N ARG A 185 -18.29 -18.87 -12.27
CA ARG A 185 -18.10 -20.26 -11.80
C ARG A 185 -18.53 -20.51 -10.35
N GLY A 186 -18.76 -19.46 -9.58
CA GLY A 186 -19.12 -19.59 -8.15
C GLY A 186 -18.01 -20.26 -7.32
N THR A 187 -16.77 -20.27 -7.81
CA THR A 187 -15.63 -20.84 -7.10
C THR A 187 -15.42 -20.09 -5.80
N ALA A 188 -15.53 -20.79 -4.66
CA ALA A 188 -15.26 -20.21 -3.35
C ALA A 188 -13.76 -19.90 -3.24
N LEU A 189 -13.41 -18.62 -3.33
CA LEU A 189 -12.04 -18.17 -3.18
C LEU A 189 -11.70 -17.99 -1.69
N PRO A 190 -10.45 -18.26 -1.28
CA PRO A 190 -9.99 -17.96 0.06
C PRO A 190 -10.15 -16.47 0.33
N GLN A 191 -10.86 -16.14 1.40
CA GLN A 191 -10.98 -14.74 1.80
C GLN A 191 -9.61 -14.21 2.21
N ARG A 192 -9.20 -13.13 1.56
CA ARG A 192 -8.01 -12.38 1.92
C ARG A 192 -8.43 -10.94 2.13
N GLN A 193 -8.52 -10.51 3.37
CA GLN A 193 -8.64 -9.08 3.69
C GLN A 193 -7.29 -8.63 4.23
N ILE A 194 -6.62 -7.78 3.46
CA ILE A 194 -5.44 -7.10 3.96
C ILE A 194 -5.88 -5.69 4.37
N PRO A 195 -5.71 -5.31 5.64
CA PRO A 195 -5.89 -3.93 6.05
C PRO A 195 -4.82 -3.07 5.37
N LEU A 196 -5.23 -2.34 4.32
CA LEU A 196 -4.33 -1.51 3.53
C LEU A 196 -3.86 -0.25 4.27
N GLY A 197 -4.56 0.14 5.35
CA GLY A 197 -4.21 1.34 6.12
C GLY A 197 -2.76 1.36 6.56
N ARG A 198 -2.23 0.20 6.96
CA ARG A 198 -0.82 0.09 7.39
C ARG A 198 0.17 0.16 6.24
N VAL A 199 -0.13 -0.51 5.12
CA VAL A 199 0.70 -0.42 3.89
C VAL A 199 0.77 1.02 3.39
N GLN A 200 -0.37 1.72 3.39
CA GLN A 200 -0.46 3.13 3.03
C GLN A 200 0.31 4.02 4.00
N ALA A 201 0.20 3.77 5.31
CA ALA A 201 0.92 4.52 6.32
C ALA A 201 2.44 4.30 6.23
N ALA A 202 2.89 3.06 6.03
CA ALA A 202 4.31 2.76 5.78
C ALA A 202 4.83 3.48 4.53
N GLY A 203 4.08 3.47 3.43
CA GLY A 203 4.42 4.21 2.22
C GLY A 203 4.51 5.73 2.45
N ALA A 204 3.59 6.30 3.24
CA ALA A 204 3.63 7.71 3.60
C ALA A 204 4.86 8.05 4.46
N VAL A 205 5.20 7.20 5.43
CA VAL A 205 6.40 7.34 6.26
C VAL A 205 7.66 7.30 5.40
N MET A 206 7.78 6.32 4.50
CA MET A 206 8.90 6.23 3.54
C MET A 206 9.02 7.51 2.69
N ALA A 207 7.91 8.03 2.15
CA ALA A 207 7.91 9.24 1.34
C ALA A 207 8.37 10.47 2.13
N MET A 208 7.88 10.63 3.38
CA MET A 208 8.33 11.70 4.27
C MET A 208 9.82 11.57 4.61
N LEU A 209 10.28 10.36 4.92
CA LEU A 209 11.70 10.10 5.22
C LEU A 209 12.59 10.38 4.02
N LEU A 210 12.17 10.08 2.80
CA LEU A 210 12.89 10.45 1.59
C LEU A 210 12.97 11.97 1.43
N HIS A 211 11.86 12.68 1.68
CA HIS A 211 11.82 14.14 1.62
C HIS A 211 12.76 14.78 2.66
N PHE A 212 12.79 14.22 3.86
CA PHE A 212 13.65 14.69 4.96
C PHE A 212 15.05 14.09 4.97
N GLY A 213 15.35 13.15 4.06
CA GLY A 213 16.58 12.36 4.07
C GLY A 213 17.84 13.20 4.01
N ASN A 214 17.78 14.44 3.50
CA ASN A 214 18.92 15.35 3.43
C ASN A 214 18.99 16.39 4.56
N LEU A 215 18.06 16.37 5.52
CA LEU A 215 18.00 17.38 6.58
C LEU A 215 18.86 17.06 7.82
N GLY A 216 19.39 15.84 7.92
CA GLY A 216 20.27 15.47 9.02
C GLY A 216 20.56 13.97 9.09
N GLN A 217 21.56 13.60 9.89
CA GLN A 217 22.00 12.20 10.03
C GLN A 217 20.89 11.26 10.53
N GLN A 218 20.04 11.74 11.46
CA GLN A 218 18.88 11.00 11.97
C GLN A 218 17.90 10.64 10.85
N SER A 219 17.58 11.60 9.99
CA SER A 219 16.65 11.41 8.87
C SER A 219 17.23 10.51 7.79
N VAL A 220 18.54 10.62 7.49
CA VAL A 220 19.25 9.67 6.60
C VAL A 220 19.15 8.25 7.16
N ALA A 221 19.44 8.07 8.45
CA ALA A 221 19.45 6.76 9.07
C ALA A 221 18.04 6.14 9.12
N ALA A 222 17.03 6.92 9.50
CA ALA A 222 15.63 6.49 9.47
C ALA A 222 15.16 6.14 8.05
N ALA A 223 15.54 6.93 7.04
CA ALA A 223 15.25 6.60 5.64
C ALA A 223 15.89 5.27 5.24
N ARG A 224 17.18 5.05 5.54
CA ARG A 224 17.85 3.76 5.26
C ARG A 224 17.15 2.58 5.92
N MET A 225 16.81 2.71 7.20
CA MET A 225 16.03 1.69 7.93
C MET A 225 14.67 1.39 7.28
N ALA A 226 14.02 2.40 6.71
CA ALA A 226 12.74 2.24 6.03
C ALA A 226 12.87 1.55 4.66
N PHE A 227 13.98 1.72 3.94
CA PHE A 227 14.14 1.18 2.58
C PHE A 227 14.95 -0.12 2.50
N ASP A 228 15.73 -0.44 3.54
CA ASP A 228 16.61 -1.61 3.57
C ASP A 228 16.32 -2.46 4.82
N ALA A 229 15.52 -3.51 4.64
CA ALA A 229 15.12 -4.43 5.70
C ALA A 229 16.29 -5.28 6.24
N GLU A 230 17.36 -5.44 5.44
CA GLU A 230 18.55 -6.23 5.78
C GLU A 230 19.70 -5.36 6.29
N SER A 231 19.56 -4.03 6.23
CA SER A 231 20.53 -3.11 6.81
C SER A 231 20.66 -3.36 8.30
N SER A 232 21.65 -4.18 8.66
CA SER A 232 22.18 -4.28 10.01
C SER A 232 22.98 -3.04 10.39
N ALA A 233 22.72 -1.88 9.76
CA ALA A 233 23.24 -0.60 10.17
C ALA A 233 22.61 -0.30 11.53
N ALA A 234 23.20 -0.94 12.54
CA ALA A 234 23.02 -0.72 13.94
C ALA A 234 23.34 0.75 14.19
N SER A 235 22.34 1.58 14.02
CA SER A 235 22.41 2.98 14.34
C SER A 235 22.26 3.08 15.85
N SER A 236 23.32 2.77 16.58
CA SER A 236 23.44 3.18 17.99
C SER A 236 23.20 4.69 18.17
N ASP A 237 23.28 5.44 17.07
CA ASP A 237 23.02 6.88 17.01
C ASP A 237 21.58 7.26 16.67
N VAL A 238 20.66 6.37 16.28
CA VAL A 238 19.27 6.78 15.98
C VAL A 238 18.47 6.99 17.27
N ASP A 239 17.63 8.03 17.28
CA ASP A 239 16.70 8.29 18.37
C ASP A 239 15.92 7.00 18.74
N PRO A 240 15.89 6.59 20.02
CA PRO A 240 15.20 5.38 20.46
C PRO A 240 13.75 5.30 20.01
N LEU A 241 13.07 6.43 19.81
CA LEU A 241 11.71 6.47 19.28
C LEU A 241 11.62 5.88 17.86
N LEU A 242 12.61 6.16 17.02
CA LEU A 242 12.66 5.75 15.62
C LEU A 242 13.29 4.37 15.42
N ALA A 243 14.02 3.85 16.43
CA ALA A 243 14.67 2.54 16.36
C ALA A 243 13.67 1.39 16.11
N TYR A 244 12.40 1.57 16.47
CA TYR A 244 11.33 0.59 16.27
C TYR A 244 10.68 0.62 14.87
N LEU A 245 11.03 1.62 14.05
CA LEU A 245 10.48 1.81 12.70
C LEU A 245 10.55 0.54 11.83
N PRO A 246 11.68 -0.22 11.76
CA PRO A 246 11.73 -1.44 10.95
C PRO A 246 10.71 -2.48 11.40
N GLN A 247 10.60 -2.76 12.71
CA GLN A 247 9.63 -3.74 13.19
C GLN A 247 8.19 -3.28 12.91
N TRP A 248 7.92 -1.98 13.06
CA TRP A 248 6.62 -1.43 12.72
C TRP A 248 6.30 -1.47 11.22
N MET A 249 7.29 -1.39 10.34
CA MET A 249 7.04 -1.43 8.89
C MET A 249 6.92 -2.85 8.35
N TRP A 250 7.79 -3.76 8.79
CA TRP A 250 7.99 -5.05 8.13
C TRP A 250 7.24 -6.20 8.80
N SER A 251 6.89 -6.09 10.09
CA SER A 251 6.19 -7.16 10.82
C SER A 251 4.67 -6.97 10.80
N THR A 252 3.91 -8.03 10.46
CA THR A 252 2.44 -8.00 10.48
C THR A 252 1.86 -9.17 11.28
N PRO A 253 1.22 -8.93 12.45
CA PRO A 253 1.17 -7.67 13.21
C PRO A 253 2.54 -7.28 13.80
N PRO A 254 2.76 -6.01 14.21
CA PRO A 254 3.98 -5.65 14.91
C PRO A 254 3.99 -6.31 16.30
N HIS A 255 5.16 -6.76 16.76
CA HIS A 255 5.33 -7.14 18.16
C HIS A 255 5.41 -5.87 19.00
N PRO A 256 4.52 -5.62 19.98
CA PRO A 256 4.51 -4.37 20.72
C PRO A 256 5.90 -4.07 21.29
N PRO A 257 6.41 -2.82 21.17
CA PRO A 257 7.72 -2.48 21.67
C PRO A 257 7.79 -2.67 23.19
N GLU A 258 8.97 -3.03 23.69
CA GLU A 258 9.20 -3.17 25.14
C GLU A 258 9.25 -1.80 25.84
N GLU A 259 9.78 -0.79 25.16
CA GLU A 259 9.89 0.56 25.71
C GLU A 259 8.56 1.30 25.69
N VAL A 260 8.18 1.88 26.83
CA VAL A 260 6.90 2.59 26.98
C VAL A 260 6.75 3.76 26.02
N VAL A 261 7.81 4.53 25.77
CA VAL A 261 7.73 5.70 24.87
C VAL A 261 7.51 5.26 23.43
N GLN A 262 8.13 4.15 23.01
CA GLN A 262 7.85 3.53 21.71
C GLN A 262 6.41 3.00 21.65
N ARG A 263 5.89 2.38 22.73
CA ARG A 263 4.50 1.92 22.80
C ARG A 263 3.52 3.07 22.62
N LEU A 264 3.77 4.20 23.28
CA LEU A 264 2.93 5.40 23.15
C LEU A 264 2.97 5.95 21.72
N PHE A 265 4.16 6.10 21.13
CA PHE A 265 4.30 6.71 19.80
C PHE A 265 3.78 5.82 18.68
N TRP A 266 4.25 4.56 18.61
CA TRP A 266 3.84 3.64 17.57
C TRP A 266 2.42 3.12 17.78
N GLY A 267 1.97 3.01 19.05
CA GLY A 267 0.56 2.77 19.37
C GLY A 267 -0.35 3.90 18.88
N THR A 268 0.09 5.16 18.97
CA THR A 268 -0.62 6.30 18.36
C THR A 268 -0.73 6.14 16.84
N ALA A 269 0.36 5.75 16.17
CA ALA A 269 0.34 5.49 14.73
C ALA A 269 -0.63 4.35 14.36
N ASP A 270 -0.64 3.25 15.12
CA ASP A 270 -1.54 2.12 14.92
C ASP A 270 -3.01 2.53 15.12
N LYS A 271 -3.33 3.27 16.18
CA LYS A 271 -4.69 3.76 16.43
C LYS A 271 -5.19 4.67 15.31
N LEU A 272 -4.33 5.52 14.75
CA LEU A 272 -4.67 6.35 13.60
C LEU A 272 -4.89 5.53 12.32
N VAL A 273 -4.09 4.48 12.11
CA VAL A 273 -4.26 3.54 11.00
C VAL A 273 -5.58 2.78 11.12
N GLU A 274 -5.91 2.29 12.31
CA GLU A 274 -7.16 1.60 12.64
C GLU A 274 -8.36 2.53 12.44
N TRP A 275 -8.32 3.74 13.02
CA TRP A 275 -9.36 4.76 12.87
C TRP A 275 -9.64 5.09 11.40
N ARG A 276 -8.58 5.33 10.62
CA ARG A 276 -8.72 5.62 9.18
C ARG A 276 -9.35 4.45 8.42
N SER A 277 -9.08 3.21 8.85
CA SER A 277 -9.59 2.00 8.22
C SER A 277 -11.01 1.64 8.66
N SER A 278 -11.44 2.08 9.85
CA SER A 278 -12.76 1.75 10.43
C SER A 278 -13.90 2.57 9.83
N GLY A 279 -13.59 3.73 9.23
CA GLY A 279 -14.60 4.64 8.66
C GLY A 279 -15.48 5.32 9.71
N VAL A 280 -15.08 5.26 10.99
CA VAL A 280 -15.77 5.94 12.09
C VAL A 280 -15.59 7.44 11.97
N ALA A 281 -16.68 8.20 12.12
CA ALA A 281 -16.67 9.66 12.11
C ALA A 281 -16.27 10.23 13.49
N ALA A 282 -15.10 9.81 13.99
CA ALA A 282 -14.46 10.41 15.17
C ALA A 282 -13.37 11.39 14.72
N ASP A 283 -13.07 12.41 15.53
CA ASP A 283 -11.91 13.25 15.29
C ASP A 283 -10.63 12.42 15.52
N PRO A 284 -9.64 12.43 14.59
CA PRO A 284 -8.38 11.73 14.80
C PRO A 284 -7.63 12.18 16.06
N LEU A 285 -7.80 13.42 16.53
CA LEU A 285 -7.16 13.90 17.76
C LEU A 285 -7.79 13.26 19.01
N ASP A 286 -9.11 13.10 19.03
CA ASP A 286 -9.81 12.42 20.14
C ASP A 286 -9.35 10.97 20.28
N VAL A 287 -9.15 10.27 19.15
CA VAL A 287 -8.61 8.89 19.13
C VAL A 287 -7.24 8.80 19.81
N ILE A 288 -6.39 9.82 19.65
CA ILE A 288 -5.06 9.88 20.28
C ILE A 288 -5.19 10.14 21.78
N LEU A 289 -6.07 11.08 22.18
CA LEU A 289 -6.30 11.41 23.59
C LEU A 289 -6.86 10.20 24.36
N ASP A 290 -7.80 9.47 23.75
CA ASP A 290 -8.35 8.23 24.31
C ASP A 290 -7.26 7.16 24.47
N HIS A 291 -6.41 6.98 23.46
CA HIS A 291 -5.27 6.06 23.55
C HIS A 291 -4.32 6.42 24.70
N PHE A 292 -4.04 7.70 24.94
CA PHE A 292 -3.22 8.13 26.07
C PHE A 292 -3.88 7.88 27.42
N ALA A 293 -5.21 8.03 27.51
CA ALA A 293 -5.94 7.71 28.73
C ALA A 293 -5.90 6.21 29.04
N GLU A 294 -6.11 5.35 28.02
CA GLU A 294 -5.98 3.90 28.13
C GLU A 294 -4.58 3.50 28.61
N MET A 295 -3.54 4.01 27.92
CA MET A 295 -2.16 3.69 28.27
C MET A 295 -1.76 4.22 29.64
N GLY A 296 -2.21 5.41 30.02
CA GLY A 296 -1.90 6.03 31.31
C GLY A 296 -2.32 5.18 32.52
N ALA A 297 -3.39 4.40 32.38
CA ALA A 297 -3.86 3.47 33.42
C ALA A 297 -2.88 2.32 33.71
N GLU A 298 -2.01 1.98 32.75
CA GLU A 298 -1.01 0.92 32.87
C GLU A 298 0.38 1.43 33.33
N LEU A 299 0.57 2.75 33.40
CA LEU A 299 1.86 3.36 33.74
C LEU A 299 2.05 3.55 35.24
N ASP A 300 3.31 3.65 35.66
CA ASP A 300 3.62 4.10 37.01
C ASP A 300 3.12 5.53 37.27
N GLU A 301 2.97 5.89 38.54
CA GLU A 301 2.37 7.17 38.96
C GLU A 301 3.10 8.40 38.37
N ARG A 302 4.43 8.32 38.25
CA ARG A 302 5.26 9.43 37.73
C ARG A 302 5.04 9.61 36.24
N MET A 303 5.05 8.52 35.48
CA MET A 303 4.85 8.52 34.04
C MET A 303 3.41 8.88 33.68
N ASN A 304 2.44 8.33 34.40
CA ASN A 304 1.03 8.69 34.23
C ASN A 304 0.79 10.18 34.53
N SER A 305 1.37 10.73 35.59
CA SER A 305 1.28 12.17 35.89
C SER A 305 1.86 13.03 34.76
N THR A 306 2.99 12.61 34.18
CA THR A 306 3.63 13.29 33.04
C THR A 306 2.77 13.22 31.79
N LEU A 307 2.23 12.04 31.45
CA LEU A 307 1.35 11.83 30.31
C LEU A 307 0.05 12.61 30.46
N SER A 308 -0.59 12.57 31.64
CA SER A 308 -1.80 13.33 31.96
C SER A 308 -1.61 14.84 31.81
N LYS A 309 -0.42 15.36 32.17
CA LYS A 309 -0.08 16.77 31.97
C LYS A 309 0.05 17.11 30.48
N LEU A 310 0.70 16.25 29.69
CA LEU A 310 0.79 16.41 28.23
C LEU A 310 -0.59 16.34 27.59
N THR A 311 -1.41 15.32 27.90
CA THR A 311 -2.78 15.16 27.39
C THR A 311 -3.61 16.42 27.62
N ARG A 312 -3.55 16.99 28.84
CA ARG A 312 -4.27 18.24 29.15
C ARG A 312 -3.79 19.42 28.31
N ASP A 313 -2.47 19.57 28.15
CA ASP A 313 -1.91 20.65 27.33
C ASP A 313 -2.30 20.44 25.84
N LEU A 314 -2.38 19.21 25.33
CA LEU A 314 -2.85 18.87 23.97
C LEU A 314 -4.35 19.12 23.78
N THR A 315 -5.19 18.76 24.75
CA THR A 315 -6.64 19.06 24.71
C THR A 315 -6.90 20.57 24.65
N ASN A 316 -6.13 21.36 25.41
CA ASN A 316 -6.25 22.81 25.39
C ASN A 316 -5.80 23.42 24.05
N LEU A 317 -4.81 22.81 23.39
CA LEU A 317 -4.34 23.23 22.06
C LEU A 317 -5.37 22.99 20.95
N ALA A 318 -6.19 21.94 21.07
CA ALA A 318 -7.31 21.72 20.16
C ALA A 318 -8.47 22.72 20.37
N GLY A 319 -8.39 23.59 21.39
CA GLY A 319 -9.35 24.66 21.71
C GLY A 319 -8.78 26.07 21.52
N ILE A 320 -9.41 27.08 22.14
CA ILE A 320 -8.93 28.47 22.17
C ILE A 320 -7.76 28.54 23.16
N ALA A 321 -6.52 28.51 22.66
CA ALA A 321 -5.34 28.44 23.51
C ALA A 321 -4.96 29.82 24.12
N ASP A 322 -4.91 29.87 25.45
CA ASP A 322 -4.39 31.02 26.24
C ASP A 322 -2.84 31.10 26.25
N ARG A 323 -2.13 30.14 25.64
CA ARG A 323 -0.67 30.03 25.69
C ARG A 323 -0.05 30.01 24.30
N THR A 324 1.13 30.63 24.18
CA THR A 324 1.90 30.62 22.93
C THR A 324 2.52 29.23 22.69
N ALA A 325 2.60 28.80 21.43
CA ALA A 325 3.21 27.51 21.05
C ALA A 325 4.63 27.34 21.62
N THR A 326 5.40 28.44 21.72
CA THR A 326 6.75 28.47 22.29
C THR A 326 6.80 27.96 23.73
N GLU A 327 5.92 28.43 24.61
CA GLU A 327 5.87 28.00 26.02
C GLU A 327 5.63 26.49 26.16
N LEU A 328 4.82 25.92 25.26
CA LEU A 328 4.52 24.49 25.26
C LEU A 328 5.73 23.67 24.83
N PHE A 329 6.50 24.11 23.83
CA PHE A 329 7.73 23.44 23.42
C PHE A 329 8.84 23.52 24.45
N GLU A 330 8.92 24.60 25.24
CA GLU A 330 9.85 24.73 26.36
C GLU A 330 9.49 23.79 27.52
N ARG A 331 8.19 23.69 27.84
CA ARG A 331 7.68 22.79 28.88
C ARG A 331 7.86 21.31 28.53
N HIS A 332 7.78 20.96 27.25
CA HIS A 332 7.77 19.59 26.76
C HIS A 332 8.94 19.30 25.81
N PRO A 333 10.20 19.29 26.29
CA PRO A 333 11.39 19.28 25.43
C PRO A 333 11.70 17.91 24.81
N LYS A 334 11.01 16.84 25.21
CA LYS A 334 11.34 15.47 24.79
C LYS A 334 10.79 15.18 23.39
N PRO A 335 11.47 14.34 22.58
CA PRO A 335 11.08 14.07 21.19
C PRO A 335 9.60 13.65 21.03
N PHE A 336 9.13 12.68 21.83
CA PHE A 336 7.74 12.24 21.82
C PHE A 336 6.75 13.39 22.04
N SER A 337 6.93 14.17 23.10
CA SER A 337 6.00 15.25 23.44
C SER A 337 6.01 16.36 22.39
N ARG A 338 7.19 16.68 21.82
CA ARG A 338 7.31 17.66 20.72
C ARG A 338 6.61 17.18 19.46
N ALA A 339 6.73 15.89 19.11
CA ALA A 339 6.06 15.31 17.95
C ALA A 339 4.52 15.39 18.10
N MET A 340 3.99 15.12 19.29
CA MET A 340 2.55 15.24 19.56
C MET A 340 2.07 16.70 19.51
N LEU A 341 2.83 17.64 20.05
CA LEU A 341 2.52 19.07 19.93
C LEU A 341 2.44 19.51 18.46
N LEU A 342 3.41 19.12 17.64
CA LEU A 342 3.42 19.42 16.20
C LEU A 342 2.22 18.80 15.48
N LEU A 343 1.84 17.58 15.84
CA LEU A 343 0.68 16.90 15.26
C LEU A 343 -0.64 17.63 15.54
N PHE A 344 -0.82 18.13 16.77
CA PHE A 344 -1.99 18.89 17.18
C PHE A 344 -2.00 20.32 16.61
N LEU A 345 -0.82 20.89 16.35
CA LEU A 345 -0.67 22.23 15.75
C LEU A 345 -0.74 22.23 14.22
N ARG A 346 -0.85 21.07 13.55
CA ARG A 346 -0.74 20.95 12.08
C ARG A 346 -1.71 21.83 11.29
N GLU A 347 -2.86 22.17 11.86
CA GLU A 347 -3.91 22.98 11.21
C GLU A 347 -3.69 24.48 11.46
N SER A 348 -2.87 24.85 12.46
CA SER A 348 -2.49 26.22 12.82
C SER A 348 -1.02 26.50 12.56
N CYS A 349 -0.46 26.01 11.44
CA CYS A 349 0.95 26.21 11.08
C CYS A 349 1.40 27.68 11.01
N ALA A 350 0.47 28.64 10.98
CA ALA A 350 0.76 30.07 11.13
C ALA A 350 1.37 30.43 12.51
N GLU A 351 1.15 29.61 13.54
CA GLU A 351 1.71 29.78 14.89
C GLU A 351 3.13 29.22 15.05
N LEU A 352 3.65 28.52 14.03
CA LEU A 352 5.01 27.97 14.00
C LEU A 352 6.01 28.87 13.24
N LEU A 353 5.54 29.99 12.70
CA LEU A 353 6.31 31.06 12.04
C LEU A 353 6.33 32.29 12.95
#